data_AF-A0A940TGE0-F1
#
_entry.id   AF-A0A940TGE0-F1
#
_cell.length_a   1.000
_cell.length_b   1.000
_cell.length_c   1.000
_cell.angle_alpha   90.00
_cell.angle_beta   90.00
_cell.angle_gamma   90.00
#
_symmetry.space_group_name_H-M   'P 1'
#
loop_
_entity.id
_entity.type
_entity.pdbx_description
1 polymer ?
#
loop_
_entity_poly.entity_id
_entity_poly.type
_entity_poly.pdbx_seq_one_letter_code
_entity_poly.pdbx_strand_id
1 'polypeptide(L)'
;MADEQTTQATQEQGGAQTAGGDPNVSTPEPAQAAKTFTQDEVNDLIKARVQRERKGLPGKDELEAFHKWQDDQRSAEQKSAEAIKAQSDRADAAEKKAAALEAKLLAASKGVKPDAADDVVALASLKVSDDMPLEKAIDEVLKKYPQFAGGSAPTTTGVPGGNGSAAISGVEAAFRAKNPGIKI
;
A
#
# COMPACT_ATOMS: atom_id res chain seq x y z
N MET A 1 1.75 22.07 -38.07
CA MET A 1 0.88 22.08 -39.27
C MET A 1 1.73 22.60 -40.42
N ALA A 2 1.62 21.96 -41.59
CA ALA A 2 2.44 22.07 -42.81
C ALA A 2 3.83 21.42 -42.71
N ASP A 3 4.32 20.63 -43.67
CA ASP A 3 3.77 20.03 -44.89
C ASP A 3 4.75 18.94 -45.39
N GLU A 4 4.18 17.92 -46.01
CA GLU A 4 4.65 17.06 -47.11
C GLU A 4 6.15 16.80 -47.39
N GLN A 5 6.48 15.51 -47.60
CA GLN A 5 6.97 14.94 -48.88
C GLN A 5 7.25 13.43 -48.69
N THR A 6 6.49 12.53 -49.33
CA THR A 6 6.69 12.01 -50.70
C THR A 6 7.96 11.18 -50.86
N THR A 7 7.81 9.87 -51.11
CA THR A 7 8.13 9.22 -52.40
C THR A 7 7.96 7.68 -52.28
N GLN A 8 6.89 7.15 -52.86
CA GLN A 8 6.89 5.82 -53.47
C GLN A 8 7.44 6.00 -54.90
N ALA A 9 8.37 5.13 -55.29
CA ALA A 9 8.87 5.07 -56.66
C ALA A 9 8.81 3.64 -57.21
N THR A 10 8.45 3.61 -58.50
CA THR A 10 8.74 2.60 -59.55
C THR A 10 7.47 1.87 -60.01
N GLN A 11 6.74 2.43 -60.98
CA GLN A 11 7.00 2.52 -62.45
C GLN A 11 6.78 1.16 -63.15
N GLU A 12 5.67 1.03 -63.90
CA GLU A 12 5.51 1.33 -65.35
C GLU A 12 6.07 0.16 -66.18
N GLN A 13 5.42 -0.41 -67.19
CA GLN A 13 4.72 0.12 -68.38
C GLN A 13 4.19 -1.15 -69.09
N GLY A 14 3.19 -1.17 -69.95
CA GLY A 14 2.49 -0.14 -70.69
C GLY A 14 1.62 -0.87 -71.71
N GLY A 15 0.35 -0.49 -71.78
CA GLY A 15 -0.57 -0.91 -72.84
C GLY A 15 -0.52 0.06 -74.02
N ALA A 16 -0.54 -0.50 -75.22
CA ALA A 16 -0.78 0.13 -76.52
C ALA A 16 -0.99 -1.07 -77.49
N GLN A 17 -1.95 -1.18 -78.40
CA GLN A 17 -2.88 -0.26 -79.05
C GLN A 17 -3.95 -1.12 -79.78
N THR A 18 -5.17 -0.58 -79.85
CA THR A 18 -6.15 -0.56 -80.95
C THR A 18 -6.31 -1.72 -81.95
N ALA A 19 -7.60 -1.95 -82.25
CA ALA A 19 -8.22 -2.19 -83.56
C ALA A 19 -8.85 -3.59 -83.72
N GLY A 20 -10.09 -3.59 -84.21
CA GLY A 20 -10.98 -4.74 -84.26
C GLY A 20 -10.78 -5.66 -85.45
N GLY A 21 -11.63 -6.69 -85.51
CA GLY A 21 -11.82 -7.57 -86.66
C GLY A 21 -11.50 -9.04 -86.34
N ASP A 22 -12.55 -9.85 -86.12
CA ASP A 22 -12.53 -11.30 -86.34
C ASP A 22 -12.08 -11.63 -87.78
N PRO A 23 -11.57 -12.85 -88.12
CA PRO A 23 -12.02 -14.12 -87.54
C PRO A 23 -10.97 -15.21 -87.26
N ASN A 24 -11.35 -16.12 -86.37
CA ASN A 24 -11.06 -17.56 -86.47
C ASN A 24 -9.61 -18.02 -86.70
N VAL A 25 -8.88 -18.31 -85.62
CA VAL A 25 -8.03 -19.52 -85.51
C VAL A 25 -8.15 -20.02 -84.06
N SER A 26 -9.00 -21.02 -83.83
CA SER A 26 -8.92 -21.84 -82.61
C SER A 26 -7.76 -22.81 -82.78
N THR A 27 -6.61 -22.49 -82.22
CA THR A 27 -5.57 -23.48 -81.95
C THR A 27 -6.02 -24.28 -80.73
N PRO A 28 -6.18 -25.62 -80.80
CA PRO A 28 -6.44 -26.41 -79.62
C PRO A 28 -5.16 -26.45 -78.78
N GLU A 29 -5.17 -25.75 -77.64
CA GLU A 29 -4.19 -25.95 -76.57
C GLU A 29 -4.30 -27.42 -76.12
N PRO A 30 -3.18 -28.17 -75.98
CA PRO A 30 -3.26 -29.55 -75.55
C PRO A 30 -3.93 -29.57 -74.19
N ALA A 31 -5.09 -30.24 -74.11
CA ALA A 31 -5.80 -30.47 -72.87
C ALA A 31 -4.78 -30.94 -71.82
N GLN A 32 -4.49 -30.08 -70.83
CA GLN A 32 -3.63 -30.44 -69.72
C GLN A 32 -4.27 -31.66 -69.09
N ALA A 33 -3.63 -32.81 -69.26
CA ALA A 33 -4.02 -34.04 -68.60
C ALA A 33 -4.25 -33.71 -67.12
N ALA A 34 -5.48 -33.95 -66.65
CA ALA A 34 -5.82 -33.72 -65.25
C ALA A 34 -4.78 -34.42 -64.38
N LYS A 35 -4.03 -33.64 -63.61
CA LYS A 35 -3.00 -34.17 -62.69
C LYS A 35 -3.73 -35.03 -61.67
N THR A 36 -3.61 -36.33 -61.82
CA THR A 36 -4.14 -37.31 -60.88
C THR A 36 -3.08 -37.54 -59.84
N PHE A 37 -3.41 -37.27 -58.58
CA PHE A 37 -2.55 -37.56 -57.46
C PHE A 37 -2.77 -39.00 -57.03
N THR A 38 -1.68 -39.68 -56.71
CA THR A 38 -1.73 -40.97 -56.03
C THR A 38 -2.19 -40.78 -54.58
N GLN A 39 -2.77 -41.82 -53.99
CA GLN A 39 -3.26 -41.74 -52.61
C GLN A 39 -2.12 -41.48 -51.62
N ASP A 40 -0.91 -41.98 -51.91
CA ASP A 40 0.28 -41.72 -51.10
C ASP A 40 0.69 -40.24 -51.12
N GLU A 41 0.62 -39.57 -52.27
CA GLU A 41 0.88 -38.13 -52.37
C GLU A 41 -0.15 -37.29 -51.60
N VAL A 42 -1.42 -37.73 -51.60
CA VAL A 42 -2.48 -37.09 -50.80
C VAL A 42 -2.22 -37.29 -49.30
N ASN A 43 -1.85 -38.50 -48.88
CA ASN A 43 -1.49 -38.79 -47.48
C ASN A 43 -0.30 -37.95 -47.01
N ASP A 44 0.74 -37.83 -47.84
CA ASP A 44 1.92 -37.04 -47.53
C ASP A 44 1.59 -35.54 -47.42
N LEU A 45 0.72 -35.03 -48.29
CA LEU A 45 0.24 -33.65 -48.21
C LEU A 45 -0.54 -33.39 -46.91
N ILE A 46 -1.41 -34.31 -46.51
CA ILE A 46 -2.15 -34.24 -45.24
C ILE A 46 -1.17 -34.28 -44.05
N LYS A 47 -0.18 -35.18 -44.08
CA LYS A 47 0.81 -35.32 -43.00
C LYS A 47 1.67 -34.05 -42.88
N ALA A 48 2.09 -33.48 -44.01
CA ALA A 48 2.83 -32.22 -44.06
C ALA A 48 2.00 -31.05 -43.53
N ARG A 49 0.70 -31.01 -43.84
CA ARG A 49 -0.24 -30.00 -43.33
C ARG A 49 -0.41 -30.12 -41.81
N VAL A 50 -0.66 -31.33 -41.30
CA VAL A 50 -0.82 -31.59 -39.86
C VAL A 50 0.46 -31.29 -39.08
N GLN A 51 1.63 -31.63 -39.62
CA GLN A 51 2.90 -31.27 -38.99
C GLN A 51 3.14 -29.76 -38.97
N ARG A 52 2.76 -29.05 -40.03
CA ARG A 52 2.87 -27.58 -40.08
C ARG A 52 1.95 -26.93 -39.05
N GLU A 53 0.73 -27.42 -38.90
CA GLU A 53 -0.21 -26.94 -37.88
C GLU A 53 0.29 -27.27 -36.47
N ARG A 54 0.82 -28.48 -36.23
CA ARG A 54 1.41 -28.87 -34.94
C ARG A 54 2.68 -28.09 -34.58
N LYS A 55 3.47 -27.62 -35.55
CA LYS A 55 4.62 -26.75 -35.31
C LYS A 55 4.24 -25.33 -34.86
N GLY A 56 3.01 -24.89 -35.14
CA GLY A 56 2.50 -23.58 -34.73
C GLY A 56 1.76 -23.59 -33.39
N LEU A 57 1.50 -24.77 -32.82
CA LEU A 57 0.91 -24.91 -31.49
C LEU A 57 2.04 -25.11 -30.48
N PRO A 58 2.10 -24.32 -29.39
CA PRO A 58 3.04 -24.58 -28.32
C PRO A 58 2.87 -26.02 -27.86
N GLY A 59 3.99 -26.73 -27.73
CA GLY A 59 3.98 -28.12 -27.30
C GLY A 59 3.29 -28.24 -25.94
N LYS A 60 2.71 -29.40 -25.66
CA LYS A 60 2.04 -29.65 -24.37
C LYS A 60 2.99 -29.36 -23.19
N ASP A 61 4.27 -29.67 -23.36
CA ASP A 61 5.34 -29.38 -22.39
C ASP A 61 5.62 -27.87 -22.23
N GLU A 62 5.48 -27.08 -23.30
CA GLU A 62 5.71 -25.62 -23.28
C GLU A 62 4.54 -24.88 -22.62
N LEU A 63 3.32 -25.35 -22.82
CA LEU A 63 2.15 -24.92 -22.06
C LEU A 63 2.29 -25.24 -20.57
N GLU A 64 2.71 -26.46 -20.22
CA GLU A 64 2.94 -26.84 -18.83
C GLU A 64 4.07 -26.02 -18.18
N ALA A 65 5.14 -25.74 -18.91
CA ALA A 65 6.21 -24.84 -18.46
C ALA A 65 5.73 -23.40 -18.28
N PHE A 66 4.88 -22.89 -19.17
CA PHE A 66 4.29 -21.56 -19.07
C PHE A 66 3.35 -21.44 -17.87
N HIS A 67 2.51 -22.45 -17.62
CA HIS A 67 1.64 -22.48 -16.44
C HIS A 67 2.44 -22.51 -15.14
N LYS A 68 3.49 -23.34 -15.06
CA LYS A 68 4.38 -23.34 -13.89
C LYS A 68 5.08 -22.00 -13.68
N TRP A 69 5.57 -21.38 -14.75
CA TRP A 69 6.18 -20.06 -14.65
C TRP A 69 5.17 -18.99 -14.20
N GLN A 70 3.93 -19.01 -14.69
CA GLN A 70 2.87 -18.12 -14.21
C GLN A 70 2.58 -18.34 -12.73
N ASP A 71 2.46 -19.59 -12.28
CA ASP A 71 2.19 -19.91 -10.88
C ASP A 71 3.36 -19.51 -9.97
N ASP A 72 4.61 -19.69 -10.42
CA ASP A 72 5.81 -19.26 -9.70
C ASP A 72 5.91 -17.73 -9.63
N GLN A 73 5.65 -17.02 -10.73
CA GLN A 73 5.61 -15.55 -10.75
C GLN A 73 4.51 -15.01 -9.83
N ARG A 74 3.29 -15.57 -9.92
CA ARG A 74 2.16 -15.17 -9.08
C ARG A 74 2.44 -15.43 -7.60
N SER A 75 3.06 -16.57 -7.29
CA SER A 75 3.46 -16.90 -5.91
C SER A 75 4.57 -16.01 -5.38
N ALA A 76 5.56 -15.67 -6.22
CA ALA A 76 6.63 -14.77 -5.84
C ALA A 76 6.13 -13.34 -5.62
N GLU A 77 5.23 -12.86 -6.47
CA GLU A 77 4.65 -11.52 -6.39
C GLU A 77 3.66 -11.39 -5.23
N GLN A 78 2.87 -12.43 -4.93
CA GLN A 78 2.05 -12.45 -3.72
C GLN A 78 2.91 -12.44 -2.45
N LYS A 79 3.98 -13.23 -2.39
CA LYS A 79 4.90 -13.23 -1.24
C LYS A 79 5.63 -11.90 -1.08
N SER A 80 6.04 -11.26 -2.17
CA SER A 80 6.71 -9.96 -2.11
C SER A 80 5.73 -8.86 -1.68
N ALA A 81 4.49 -8.87 -2.18
CA ALA A 81 3.45 -7.93 -1.78
C ALA A 81 3.07 -8.08 -0.31
N GLU A 82 2.90 -9.32 0.19
CA GLU A 82 2.66 -9.58 1.61
C GLU A 82 3.86 -9.16 2.48
N ALA A 83 5.09 -9.43 2.03
CA ALA A 83 6.30 -9.03 2.76
C ALA A 83 6.44 -7.50 2.83
N ILE A 84 6.18 -6.79 1.73
CA ILE A 84 6.19 -5.32 1.69
C ILE A 84 5.10 -4.77 2.61
N LYS A 85 3.88 -5.33 2.55
CA LYS A 85 2.79 -4.91 3.42
C LYS A 85 3.12 -5.15 4.89
N ALA A 86 3.63 -6.32 5.24
CA ALA A 86 4.04 -6.63 6.61
C ALA A 86 5.18 -5.73 7.10
N GLN A 87 6.12 -5.38 6.22
CA GLN A 87 7.21 -4.46 6.55
C GLN A 87 6.70 -3.02 6.73
N SER A 88 5.79 -2.56 5.88
CA SER A 88 5.13 -1.25 6.03
C SER A 88 4.34 -1.20 7.33
N ASP A 89 3.45 -2.16 7.58
CA ASP A 89 2.65 -2.24 8.80
C ASP A 89 3.56 -2.24 10.05
N ARG A 90 4.73 -2.88 9.99
CA ARG A 90 5.73 -2.89 11.07
C ARG A 90 6.46 -1.55 11.23
N ALA A 91 6.80 -0.89 10.12
CA ALA A 91 7.40 0.43 10.12
C ALA A 91 6.43 1.47 10.69
N ASP A 92 5.18 1.51 10.20
CA ASP A 92 4.10 2.36 10.70
C ASP A 92 3.86 2.14 12.21
N ALA A 93 3.86 0.89 12.66
CA ALA A 93 3.71 0.57 14.07
C ALA A 93 4.94 1.00 14.91
N ALA A 94 6.15 0.91 14.35
CA ALA A 94 7.37 1.36 15.01
C ALA A 94 7.43 2.88 15.10
N GLU A 95 7.08 3.60 14.03
CA GLU A 95 7.02 5.07 14.01
C GLU A 95 5.97 5.59 14.99
N LYS A 96 4.77 5.01 15.03
CA LYS A 96 3.75 5.37 16.03
C LYS A 96 4.23 5.15 17.46
N LYS A 97 4.97 4.08 17.71
CA LYS A 97 5.56 3.82 19.04
C LYS A 97 6.68 4.78 19.37
N ALA A 98 7.55 5.11 18.43
CA ALA A 98 8.62 6.09 18.62
C ALA A 98 8.03 7.46 18.95
N ALA A 99 7.07 7.93 18.14
CA ALA A 99 6.38 9.19 18.37
C ALA A 99 5.65 9.22 19.72
N ALA A 100 4.98 8.14 20.11
CA ALA A 100 4.33 8.05 21.42
C ALA A 100 5.32 8.08 22.60
N LEU A 101 6.48 7.42 22.45
CA LEU A 101 7.53 7.43 23.48
C LEU A 101 8.19 8.81 23.61
N GLU A 102 8.54 9.44 22.50
CA GLU A 102 9.06 10.81 22.48
C GLU A 102 8.06 11.78 23.11
N ALA A 103 6.78 11.65 22.76
CA ALA A 103 5.71 12.43 23.34
C ALA A 103 5.56 12.24 24.84
N LYS A 104 5.63 10.99 25.32
CA LYS A 104 5.57 10.66 26.74
C LYS A 104 6.76 11.23 27.51
N LEU A 105 7.95 11.19 26.92
CA LEU A 105 9.15 11.77 27.51
C LEU A 105 9.04 13.29 27.61
N LEU A 106 8.52 13.94 26.55
CA LEU A 106 8.26 15.36 26.55
C LEU A 106 7.22 15.77 27.60
N ALA A 107 6.10 15.05 27.67
CA ALA A 107 5.06 15.27 28.68
C ALA A 107 5.61 15.11 30.11
N ALA A 108 6.37 14.05 30.36
CA ALA A 108 7.03 13.85 31.65
C ALA A 108 8.02 14.99 31.97
N SER A 109 8.77 15.47 30.97
CA SER A 109 9.70 16.60 31.12
C SER A 109 9.00 17.92 31.43
N LYS A 110 7.77 18.10 30.94
CA LYS A 110 6.89 19.24 31.27
C LYS A 110 6.22 19.11 32.64
N GLY A 111 6.50 18.04 33.37
CA GLY A 111 5.96 17.80 34.70
C GLY A 111 4.55 17.24 34.69
N VAL A 112 4.12 16.53 33.63
CA VAL A 112 2.88 15.75 33.67
C VAL A 112 3.06 14.57 34.62
N LYS A 113 2.01 14.22 35.39
CA LYS A 113 2.05 13.05 36.26
C LYS A 113 2.21 11.76 35.43
N PRO A 114 2.97 10.75 35.90
CA PRO A 114 3.22 9.53 35.13
C PRO A 114 1.96 8.71 34.82
N ASP A 115 0.93 8.78 35.69
CA ASP A 115 -0.38 8.17 35.50
C ASP A 115 -1.24 8.90 34.44
N ALA A 116 -1.03 10.21 34.26
CA ALA A 116 -1.74 11.03 33.28
C ALA A 116 -0.96 11.26 31.97
N ALA A 117 0.29 10.79 31.89
CA ALA A 117 1.17 11.09 30.75
C ALA A 117 0.60 10.58 29.43
N ASP A 118 0.01 9.38 29.41
CA ASP A 118 -0.58 8.81 28.20
C ASP A 118 -1.85 9.57 27.76
N ASP A 119 -2.68 9.99 28.73
CA ASP A 119 -3.89 10.79 28.45
C ASP A 119 -3.55 12.19 27.92
N VAL A 120 -2.55 12.85 28.52
CA VAL A 120 -2.09 14.17 28.06
C VAL A 120 -1.46 14.08 26.69
N VAL A 121 -0.66 13.04 26.42
CA VAL A 121 -0.09 12.80 25.08
C VAL A 121 -1.20 12.58 24.06
N ALA A 122 -2.22 11.76 24.36
CA ALA A 122 -3.34 11.53 23.45
C ALA A 122 -4.12 12.83 23.14
N LEU A 123 -4.40 13.64 24.17
CA LEU A 123 -5.08 14.93 24.02
C LEU A 123 -4.23 15.95 23.25
N ALA A 124 -2.93 15.97 23.51
CA ALA A 124 -1.99 16.85 22.84
C ALA A 124 -1.80 16.46 21.37
N SER A 125 -1.65 15.17 21.06
CA SER A 125 -1.54 14.66 19.68
C SER A 125 -2.76 15.01 18.82
N LEU A 126 -3.96 15.09 19.40
CA LEU A 126 -5.17 15.55 18.67
C LEU A 126 -5.13 17.06 18.35
N LYS A 127 -4.37 17.83 19.13
CA LYS A 127 -4.16 19.28 18.94
C LYS A 127 -2.92 19.60 18.12
N VAL A 128 -2.07 18.61 17.81
CA VAL A 128 -0.89 18.83 16.97
C VAL A 128 -1.33 19.16 15.55
N SER A 129 -0.87 20.31 15.09
CA SER A 129 -0.96 20.76 13.70
C SER A 129 0.38 21.38 13.30
N ASP A 130 0.55 21.75 12.04
CA ASP A 130 1.78 22.38 11.56
C ASP A 130 2.15 23.66 12.34
N ASP A 131 1.16 24.38 12.87
CA ASP A 131 1.33 25.59 13.69
C ASP A 131 1.41 25.33 15.21
N MET A 132 1.05 24.13 15.68
CA MET A 132 1.04 23.77 17.10
C MET A 132 1.81 22.47 17.31
N PRO A 133 3.14 22.55 17.55
CA PRO A 133 3.92 21.35 17.83
C PRO A 133 3.47 20.72 19.15
N LEU A 134 3.75 19.43 19.30
CA LEU A 134 3.35 18.63 20.46
C LEU A 134 3.67 19.29 21.79
N GLU A 135 4.80 19.98 21.87
CA GLU A 135 5.24 20.69 23.07
C GLU A 135 4.27 21.81 23.49
N LYS A 136 3.78 22.60 22.53
CA LYS A 136 2.78 23.65 22.75
C LYS A 136 1.41 23.08 23.05
N ALA A 137 1.06 21.97 22.40
CA ALA A 137 -0.18 21.25 22.67
C ALA A 137 -0.21 20.70 24.10
N ILE A 138 0.90 20.14 24.59
CA ILE A 138 1.05 19.70 25.99
C ILE A 138 0.89 20.89 26.95
N ASP A 139 1.51 22.04 26.66
CA ASP A 139 1.38 23.25 27.47
C ASP A 139 -0.09 23.74 27.53
N GLU A 140 -0.82 23.70 26.41
CA GLU A 140 -2.26 24.03 26.39
C GLU A 140 -3.10 23.06 27.22
N VAL A 141 -2.83 21.76 27.11
CA VAL A 141 -3.53 20.71 27.86
C VAL A 141 -3.28 20.91 29.34
N LEU A 142 -2.05 21.19 29.77
CA LEU A 142 -1.73 21.48 31.17
C LEU A 142 -2.37 22.78 31.67
N LYS A 143 -2.47 23.81 30.83
CA LYS A 143 -3.15 25.07 31.16
C LYS A 143 -4.66 24.87 31.37
N LYS A 144 -5.29 24.02 30.56
CA LYS A 144 -6.73 23.72 30.65
C LYS A 144 -7.04 22.70 31.75
N TYR A 145 -6.10 21.79 31.99
CA TYR A 145 -6.24 20.66 32.91
C TYR A 145 -5.04 20.60 33.88
N PRO A 146 -4.95 21.56 34.83
CA PRO A 146 -3.85 21.62 35.78
C PRO A 146 -3.77 20.38 36.69
N GLN A 147 -4.85 19.60 36.81
CA GLN A 147 -4.83 18.34 37.56
C GLN A 147 -3.86 17.30 36.99
N PHE A 148 -3.48 17.41 35.71
CA PHE A 148 -2.49 16.53 35.08
C PHE A 148 -1.05 16.95 35.36
N ALA A 149 -0.80 18.18 35.81
CA ALA A 149 0.53 18.60 36.26
C ALA A 149 0.88 17.90 37.57
N GLY A 150 2.17 17.59 37.77
CA GLY A 150 2.75 16.88 38.91
C GLY A 150 2.62 17.59 40.25
N GLY A 151 1.99 18.75 40.30
CA GLY A 151 1.54 19.37 41.54
C GLY A 151 0.47 18.48 42.18
N SER A 152 0.74 18.03 43.41
CA SER A 152 -0.24 17.37 44.25
C SER A 152 -1.50 18.22 44.30
N ALA A 153 -2.56 17.80 43.63
CA ALA A 153 -3.88 18.29 44.00
C ALA A 153 -4.09 17.85 45.45
N PRO A 154 -4.49 18.74 46.37
CA PRO A 154 -4.89 18.28 47.69
C PRO A 154 -6.03 17.29 47.47
N THR A 155 -5.82 16.02 47.83
CA THR A 155 -6.88 15.04 47.98
C THR A 155 -7.84 15.60 49.02
N THR A 156 -8.80 16.39 48.58
CA THR A 156 -9.85 16.92 49.44
C THR A 156 -10.89 15.83 49.58
N THR A 157 -10.67 14.96 50.56
CA THR A 157 -11.73 14.13 51.13
C THR A 157 -12.66 15.06 51.92
N GLY A 158 -13.48 15.84 51.22
CA GLY A 158 -14.73 16.40 51.70
C GLY A 158 -14.77 17.11 53.07
N VAL A 159 -13.69 17.73 53.54
CA VAL A 159 -13.75 18.62 54.73
C VAL A 159 -12.98 19.91 54.43
N PRO A 160 -13.61 21.10 54.49
CA PRO A 160 -12.94 22.36 54.20
C PRO A 160 -11.92 22.67 55.29
N GLY A 161 -10.64 22.45 54.98
CA GLY A 161 -9.52 22.79 55.85
C GLY A 161 -9.27 24.30 55.84
N GLY A 162 -9.87 25.00 56.80
CA GLY A 162 -9.48 26.36 57.15
C GLY A 162 -8.01 26.40 57.62
N ASN A 163 -7.30 27.39 57.13
CA ASN A 163 -5.92 27.72 57.45
C ASN A 163 -5.71 27.80 58.98
N GLY A 164 -4.99 26.83 59.57
CA GLY A 164 -4.76 26.76 61.01
C GLY A 164 -3.43 26.08 61.33
N SER A 165 -2.46 26.89 61.79
CA SER A 165 -1.18 26.50 62.38
C SER A 165 -1.28 25.22 63.21
N ALA A 166 -0.34 24.29 62.99
CA ALA A 166 0.15 23.24 63.90
C ALA A 166 -0.63 23.04 65.22
N ALA A 167 -1.93 22.73 65.11
CA ALA A 167 -2.80 22.52 66.25
C ALA A 167 -3.14 21.04 66.26
N ILE A 168 -2.66 20.40 67.32
CA ILE A 168 -2.96 19.06 67.80
C ILE A 168 -4.37 18.65 67.35
N SER A 169 -4.46 17.50 66.66
CA SER A 169 -5.72 16.96 66.12
C SER A 169 -6.85 17.05 67.14
N GLY A 170 -8.09 17.35 66.72
CA GLY A 170 -9.23 17.46 67.64
C GLY A 170 -9.42 16.23 68.53
N VAL A 171 -9.06 15.04 68.02
CA VAL A 171 -9.05 13.78 68.79
C VAL A 171 -7.95 13.79 69.85
N GLU A 172 -6.77 14.27 69.50
CA GLU A 172 -5.60 14.33 70.38
C GLU A 172 -5.73 15.42 71.45
N ALA A 173 -6.40 16.54 71.12
CA ALA A 173 -6.81 17.56 72.06
C ALA A 173 -7.82 17.01 73.10
N ALA A 174 -8.84 16.27 72.66
CA ALA A 174 -9.80 15.63 73.55
C ALA A 174 -9.16 14.55 74.43
N PHE A 175 -8.22 13.77 73.85
CA PHE A 175 -7.48 12.73 74.57
C PHE A 175 -6.61 13.32 75.69
N ARG A 176 -5.90 14.42 75.41
CA ARG A 176 -5.03 15.10 76.39
C ARG A 176 -5.79 15.90 77.43
N ALA A 177 -6.97 16.44 77.10
CA ALA A 177 -7.87 17.05 78.08
C ALA A 177 -8.37 16.04 79.12
N LYS A 178 -8.61 14.79 78.69
CA LYS A 178 -9.07 13.72 79.59
C LYS A 178 -7.92 12.98 80.28
N ASN A 179 -6.69 13.10 79.76
CA ASN A 179 -5.48 12.50 80.30
C ASN A 179 -4.32 13.51 80.36
N PRO A 180 -4.37 14.50 81.28
CA PRO A 180 -3.41 15.61 81.34
C PRO A 180 -1.98 15.22 81.75
N GLY A 181 -1.75 13.96 82.14
CA GLY A 181 -0.43 13.44 82.52
C GLY A 181 0.32 12.73 81.39
N ILE A 182 -0.29 12.53 80.22
CA ILE A 182 0.35 11.80 79.11
C ILE A 182 1.04 12.80 78.18
N LYS A 183 2.37 12.70 78.09
CA LYS A 183 3.17 13.35 77.05
C LYS A 183 3.41 12.32 75.94
N ILE A 184 3.03 12.66 74.71
CA ILE A 184 3.34 11.93 73.47
C ILE A 184 4.64 12.52 72.91
#